data_AF-A0A7W7FSS9-F1
#
_entry.id   AF-A0A7W7FSS9-F1
#
_cell.length_a   1.000
_cell.length_b   1.000
_cell.length_c   1.000
_cell.angle_alpha   90.00
_cell.angle_beta   90.00
_cell.angle_gamma   90.00
#
_symmetry.space_group_name_H-M   'P 1'
#
loop_
_entity.id
_entity.type
_entity.pdbx_description
1 polymer ?
#
loop_
_entity_poly.entity_id
_entity_poly.type
_entity_poly.pdbx_seq_one_letter_code
_entity_poly.pdbx_strand_id
1 'polypeptide(L)'
;MSLRHALLGMLALRPEASGYDLAKHFEGSIGRYAWSARHNQIYTELNKLAEDGLVAAVAEGARGRRDYVVTEAGRAELQAWLGEGRLETVNTVRNKALLRIFLITALEPGAAQELLREEIAYSEREILAIGEEIEKIEEMSGPENTAFGRIAAELGRRHFAAIRDWAAWAVEQLDDLPGAGAGAGAGAGAGADRGGGGTGAGGAGLAVDSGVGGSGGMERAGQPGRAE
;
A
#
# COMPACT_ATOMS: atom_id res chain seq x y z
N MET A 1 -1.50 5.00 -14.07
CA MET A 1 -0.32 4.14 -13.82
C MET A 1 -0.69 2.69 -14.14
N SER A 2 -0.17 2.12 -15.24
CA SER A 2 -0.56 0.80 -15.73
C SER A 2 0.61 -0.19 -15.65
N LEU A 3 0.32 -1.42 -15.27
CA LEU A 3 1.26 -2.56 -15.27
C LEU A 3 1.98 -2.71 -16.63
N ARG A 4 1.32 -2.30 -17.72
CA ARG A 4 1.88 -2.20 -19.08
C ARG A 4 3.22 -1.46 -19.10
N HIS A 5 3.29 -0.23 -18.57
CA HIS A 5 4.53 0.56 -18.67
C HIS A 5 5.64 0.01 -17.79
N ALA A 6 5.28 -0.58 -16.64
CA ALA A 6 6.25 -1.27 -15.79
C ALA A 6 6.87 -2.49 -16.51
N LEU A 7 6.06 -3.28 -17.22
CA LEU A 7 6.55 -4.42 -18.02
C LEU A 7 7.41 -3.97 -19.21
N LEU A 8 7.01 -2.92 -19.92
CA LEU A 8 7.79 -2.34 -21.02
C LEU A 8 9.14 -1.81 -20.54
N GLY A 9 9.16 -1.08 -19.41
CA GLY A 9 10.40 -0.59 -18.80
C GLY A 9 11.34 -1.72 -18.40
N MET A 10 10.80 -2.80 -17.82
CA MET A 10 11.59 -3.97 -17.45
C MET A 10 12.21 -4.67 -18.65
N LEU A 11 11.45 -4.86 -19.73
CA LEU A 11 11.96 -5.47 -20.96
C LEU A 11 12.89 -4.54 -21.74
N ALA A 12 12.81 -3.22 -21.54
CA ALA A 12 13.76 -2.28 -22.09
C ALA A 12 15.14 -2.35 -21.39
N LEU A 13 15.13 -2.55 -20.05
CA LEU A 13 16.35 -2.73 -19.25
C LEU A 13 16.96 -4.13 -19.39
N ARG A 14 16.11 -5.13 -19.53
CA ARG A 14 16.47 -6.55 -19.68
C ARG A 14 15.95 -7.01 -21.05
N PRO A 15 16.80 -6.99 -22.10
CA PRO A 15 16.36 -7.15 -23.48
C PRO A 15 15.53 -8.41 -23.74
N GLU A 16 15.74 -9.46 -22.94
CA GLU A 16 15.01 -10.72 -22.99
C GLU A 16 14.71 -11.23 -21.56
N ALA A 17 13.45 -11.51 -21.27
CA ALA A 17 13.03 -12.07 -19.99
C ALA A 17 11.76 -12.91 -20.11
N SER A 18 11.66 -13.98 -19.32
CA SER A 18 10.42 -14.76 -19.23
C SER A 18 9.38 -14.06 -18.35
N GLY A 19 8.09 -14.40 -18.54
CA GLY A 19 7.03 -13.91 -17.64
C GLY A 19 7.26 -14.27 -16.16
N TYR A 20 7.94 -15.40 -15.90
CA TYR A 20 8.35 -15.81 -14.56
C TYR A 20 9.46 -14.90 -14.00
N ASP A 21 10.47 -14.58 -14.81
CA ASP A 21 11.55 -13.68 -14.38
C ASP A 21 11.01 -12.29 -14.05
N LEU A 22 10.10 -11.78 -14.88
CA LEU A 22 9.42 -10.52 -14.64
C LEU A 22 8.61 -10.58 -13.33
N ALA A 23 7.81 -11.62 -13.11
CA ALA A 23 7.06 -11.79 -11.87
C ALA A 23 7.96 -11.81 -10.62
N LYS A 24 9.09 -12.51 -10.67
CA LYS A 24 10.07 -12.54 -9.58
C LYS A 24 10.65 -11.16 -9.27
N HIS A 25 10.86 -10.31 -10.29
CA HIS A 25 11.30 -8.93 -10.09
C HIS A 25 10.21 -8.04 -9.48
N PHE A 26 8.94 -8.21 -9.90
CA PHE A 26 7.80 -7.50 -9.30
C PHE A 26 7.53 -7.91 -7.85
N GLU A 27 7.82 -9.15 -7.47
CA GLU A 27 7.72 -9.58 -6.06
C GLU A 27 8.88 -9.10 -5.19
N GLY A 28 10.04 -8.86 -5.82
CA GLY A 28 11.24 -8.38 -5.15
C GLY A 28 11.31 -6.85 -5.09
N SER A 29 12.29 -6.31 -5.81
CA SER A 29 12.73 -4.91 -5.76
C SER A 29 11.61 -3.92 -6.10
N ILE A 30 11.04 -4.04 -7.29
CA ILE A 30 10.03 -3.10 -7.80
C ILE A 30 8.77 -3.13 -6.95
N GLY A 31 8.41 -4.30 -6.41
CA GLY A 31 7.28 -4.49 -5.50
C GLY A 31 7.34 -3.65 -4.24
N ARG A 32 8.54 -3.35 -3.73
CA ARG A 32 8.73 -2.61 -2.48
C ARG A 32 8.50 -1.11 -2.61
N TYR A 33 8.89 -0.50 -3.73
CA TYR A 33 8.94 0.95 -3.84
C TYR A 33 8.36 1.56 -5.13
N ALA A 34 8.06 0.76 -6.16
CA ALA A 34 7.64 1.28 -7.46
C ALA A 34 6.29 0.73 -7.94
N TRP A 35 6.08 -0.58 -7.89
CA TRP A 35 4.84 -1.20 -8.37
C TRP A 35 4.66 -2.64 -7.88
N SER A 36 3.49 -2.97 -7.33
CA SER A 36 3.11 -4.35 -7.02
C SER A 36 2.10 -4.88 -8.03
N ALA A 37 2.33 -6.09 -8.54
CA ALA A 37 1.40 -6.79 -9.42
C ALA A 37 1.35 -8.26 -9.09
N ARG A 38 0.15 -8.84 -9.13
CA ARG A 38 -0.01 -10.29 -8.95
C ARG A 38 0.49 -11.01 -10.20
N HIS A 39 1.03 -12.21 -10.00
CA HIS A 39 1.48 -13.11 -11.06
C HIS A 39 0.49 -13.20 -12.24
N ASN A 40 -0.79 -13.46 -11.96
CA ASN A 40 -1.82 -13.58 -13.00
C ASN A 40 -2.03 -12.28 -13.81
N GLN A 41 -1.88 -11.11 -13.17
CA GLN A 41 -1.98 -9.82 -13.84
C GLN A 41 -0.81 -9.62 -14.81
N ILE A 42 0.39 -10.08 -14.44
CA ILE A 42 1.58 -9.99 -15.29
C ILE A 42 1.40 -10.79 -16.58
N TYR A 43 1.02 -12.06 -16.49
CA TYR A 43 0.81 -12.90 -17.69
C TYR A 43 -0.33 -12.37 -18.56
N THR A 44 -1.43 -11.93 -17.94
CA THR A 44 -2.55 -11.34 -18.68
C THR A 44 -2.12 -10.08 -19.43
N GLU A 45 -1.32 -9.23 -18.79
CA GLU A 45 -0.87 -7.98 -19.40
C GLU A 45 0.20 -8.22 -20.47
N LEU A 46 1.11 -9.19 -20.28
CA LEU A 46 2.08 -9.59 -21.30
C LEU A 46 1.41 -10.08 -22.59
N ASN A 47 0.32 -10.85 -22.47
CA ASN A 47 -0.44 -11.29 -23.64
C ASN A 47 -1.04 -10.10 -24.39
N LYS A 48 -1.64 -9.13 -23.68
CA LYS A 48 -2.17 -7.91 -24.32
C LYS A 48 -1.07 -7.08 -24.98
N LEU A 49 0.08 -6.92 -24.33
CA LEU A 49 1.21 -6.21 -24.92
C LEU A 49 1.69 -6.90 -26.21
N ALA A 50 1.64 -8.22 -26.27
CA ALA A 50 2.00 -8.98 -27.46
C ALA A 50 0.94 -8.83 -28.57
N GLU A 51 -0.34 -8.86 -28.22
CA GLU A 51 -1.47 -8.59 -29.13
C GLU A 51 -1.37 -7.16 -29.71
N ASP A 52 -0.97 -6.19 -28.90
CA ASP A 52 -0.78 -4.79 -29.32
C ASP A 52 0.55 -4.55 -30.06
N GLY A 53 1.39 -5.58 -30.24
CA GLY A 53 2.68 -5.49 -30.92
C GLY A 53 3.74 -4.68 -30.15
N LEU A 54 3.54 -4.41 -28.86
CA LEU A 54 4.46 -3.67 -28.01
C LEU A 54 5.58 -4.57 -27.45
N VAL A 55 5.35 -5.88 -27.39
CA VAL A 55 6.36 -6.90 -27.08
C VAL A 55 6.27 -8.06 -28.08
N ALA A 56 7.36 -8.80 -28.25
CA ALA A 56 7.40 -10.01 -29.07
C ALA A 56 7.90 -11.20 -28.25
N ALA A 57 7.29 -12.37 -28.43
CA ALA A 57 7.81 -13.63 -27.89
C ALA A 57 8.91 -14.15 -28.82
N VAL A 58 10.13 -14.30 -28.31
CA VAL A 58 11.32 -14.66 -29.11
C VAL A 58 11.82 -16.09 -28.88
N ALA A 59 11.45 -16.70 -27.76
CA ALA A 59 11.77 -18.08 -27.47
C ALA A 59 10.62 -18.77 -26.73
N GLU A 60 10.40 -20.04 -27.05
CA GLU A 60 9.51 -20.92 -26.30
C GLU A 60 10.33 -22.08 -25.71
N GLY A 61 10.54 -22.03 -24.39
CA GLY A 61 11.25 -23.03 -23.63
C GLY A 61 10.36 -24.22 -23.25
N ALA A 62 10.95 -25.19 -22.55
CA ALA A 62 10.23 -26.35 -22.03
C ALA A 62 9.02 -25.92 -21.17
N ARG A 63 7.92 -26.68 -21.26
CA ARG A 63 6.65 -26.42 -20.54
C ARG A 63 5.94 -25.10 -20.93
N GLY A 64 6.18 -24.58 -22.13
CA GLY A 64 5.48 -23.38 -22.63
C GLY A 64 5.97 -22.07 -22.00
N ARG A 65 7.21 -22.05 -21.49
CA ARG A 65 7.83 -20.81 -21.03
C ARG A 65 8.08 -19.92 -22.24
N ARG A 66 7.60 -18.68 -22.21
CA ARG A 66 7.84 -17.70 -23.27
C ARG A 66 8.73 -16.58 -22.78
N ASP A 67 9.76 -16.30 -23.55
CA ASP A 67 10.68 -15.19 -23.31
C ASP A 67 10.26 -14.04 -24.24
N TYR A 68 10.14 -12.84 -23.67
CA TYR A 68 9.63 -11.65 -24.33
C TYR A 68 10.75 -10.63 -24.53
N VAL A 69 10.64 -9.85 -25.61
CA VAL A 69 11.46 -8.67 -25.88
C VAL A 69 10.56 -7.48 -26.18
N VAL A 70 10.99 -6.28 -25.80
CA VAL A 70 10.26 -5.05 -26.17
C VAL A 70 10.50 -4.71 -27.66
N THR A 71 9.43 -4.36 -28.38
CA THR A 71 9.53 -3.91 -29.78
C THR A 71 9.88 -2.43 -29.87
N GLU A 72 10.18 -1.93 -31.07
CA GLU A 72 10.38 -0.50 -31.29
C GLU A 72 9.11 0.32 -30.94
N ALA A 73 7.93 -0.21 -31.27
CA ALA A 73 6.65 0.39 -30.88
C ALA A 73 6.50 0.43 -29.34
N GLY A 74 6.88 -0.65 -28.65
CA GLY A 74 6.89 -0.68 -27.18
C GLY A 74 7.87 0.32 -26.55
N ARG A 75 9.02 0.56 -27.18
CA ARG A 75 9.97 1.59 -26.73
C ARG A 75 9.43 2.99 -26.92
N ALA A 76 8.79 3.27 -28.06
CA ALA A 76 8.15 4.56 -28.33
C ALA A 76 7.00 4.85 -27.35
N GLU A 77 6.14 3.86 -27.07
CA GLU A 77 5.08 3.94 -26.05
C GLU A 77 5.67 4.27 -24.67
N LEU A 78 6.72 3.55 -24.26
CA LEU A 78 7.39 3.80 -22.98
C LEU A 78 7.97 5.22 -22.90
N GLN A 79 8.62 5.69 -23.97
CA GLN A 79 9.19 7.05 -24.01
C GLN A 79 8.11 8.13 -23.97
N ALA A 80 7.01 7.93 -24.70
CA ALA A 80 5.88 8.84 -24.69
C ALA A 80 5.32 8.94 -23.27
N TRP A 81 5.04 7.81 -22.61
CA TRP A 81 4.54 7.77 -21.24
C TRP A 81 5.51 8.39 -20.22
N LEU A 82 6.81 8.13 -20.33
CA LEU A 82 7.82 8.75 -19.46
C LEU A 82 7.93 10.27 -19.66
N GLY A 83 7.56 10.77 -20.84
CA GLY A 83 7.50 12.20 -21.18
C GLY A 83 6.20 12.89 -20.78
N GLU A 84 5.20 12.15 -20.26
CA GLU A 84 3.92 12.72 -19.87
C GLU A 84 4.02 13.55 -18.57
N GLY A 85 3.87 14.87 -18.72
CA GLY A 85 3.47 15.76 -17.63
C GLY A 85 4.40 15.81 -16.41
N ARG A 86 3.83 16.17 -15.25
CA ARG A 86 4.51 16.12 -13.95
C ARG A 86 4.43 14.69 -13.45
N LEU A 87 5.49 14.19 -12.80
CA LEU A 87 5.40 12.97 -11.97
C LEU A 87 4.17 13.13 -11.06
N GLU A 88 3.09 12.40 -11.34
CA GLU A 88 1.83 12.51 -10.63
C GLU A 88 1.98 11.91 -9.23
N THR A 89 2.66 12.62 -8.34
CA THR A 89 2.96 12.14 -6.99
C THR A 89 1.78 12.30 -6.03
N VAL A 90 0.74 13.07 -6.41
CA VAL A 90 -0.45 13.26 -5.59
C VAL A 90 -1.68 13.48 -6.48
N ASN A 91 -2.48 12.43 -6.71
CA ASN A 91 -3.85 12.56 -7.21
C ASN A 91 -4.79 11.92 -6.17
N THR A 92 -5.77 12.70 -5.69
CA THR A 92 -6.76 12.37 -4.63
C THR A 92 -6.17 11.77 -3.34
N VAL A 93 -6.23 12.51 -2.22
CA VAL A 93 -5.77 12.00 -0.92
C VAL A 93 -6.64 10.82 -0.46
N ARG A 94 -6.18 9.59 -0.75
CA ARG A 94 -6.77 8.33 -0.28
C ARG A 94 -5.74 7.54 0.52
N ASN A 95 -5.16 8.19 1.52
CA ASN A 95 -4.16 7.58 2.37
C ASN A 95 -4.83 6.89 3.57
N LYS A 96 -5.04 5.57 3.45
CA LYS A 96 -5.64 4.75 4.53
C LYS A 96 -4.81 4.79 5.82
N ALA A 97 -3.49 4.83 5.72
CA ALA A 97 -2.62 4.91 6.88
C ALA A 97 -2.85 6.22 7.65
N LEU A 98 -2.79 7.36 6.95
CA LEU A 98 -3.05 8.67 7.56
C LEU A 98 -4.47 8.78 8.13
N LEU A 99 -5.47 8.18 7.49
CA LEU A 99 -6.82 8.13 8.06
C LEU A 99 -6.87 7.30 9.36
N ARG A 100 -6.20 6.14 9.40
CA ARG A 100 -6.11 5.33 10.63
C ARG A 100 -5.38 6.09 11.75
N ILE A 101 -4.32 6.82 11.39
CA ILE A 101 -3.56 7.67 12.31
C ILE A 101 -4.42 8.82 12.83
N PHE A 102 -5.17 9.49 11.96
CA PHE A 102 -6.10 10.55 12.37
C PHE A 102 -7.14 10.04 13.38
N LEU A 103 -7.51 8.76 13.28
CA LEU A 103 -8.46 8.09 14.16
C LEU A 103 -7.79 7.30 15.30
N ILE A 104 -6.48 7.43 15.49
CA ILE A 104 -5.72 6.58 16.42
C ILE A 104 -6.12 6.80 17.87
N THR A 105 -6.67 7.98 18.21
CA THR A 105 -7.21 8.31 19.53
C THR A 105 -8.46 7.52 19.90
N ALA A 106 -9.06 6.77 18.95
CA ALA A 106 -10.12 5.81 19.25
C ALA A 106 -9.57 4.53 19.91
N LEU A 107 -8.25 4.34 19.93
CA LEU A 107 -7.58 3.27 20.66
C LEU A 107 -7.12 3.74 22.04
N GLU A 108 -6.99 2.79 22.97
CA GLU A 108 -6.27 3.03 24.22
C GLU A 108 -4.81 3.47 23.91
N PRO A 109 -4.23 4.41 24.68
CA PRO A 109 -2.90 4.96 24.39
C PRO A 109 -1.81 3.90 24.18
N GLY A 110 -1.81 2.83 24.99
CA GLY A 110 -0.85 1.73 24.84
C GLY A 110 -0.98 0.98 23.52
N ALA A 111 -2.20 0.79 23.02
CA ALA A 111 -2.44 0.13 21.73
C ALA A 111 -2.06 1.03 20.54
N ALA A 112 -2.28 2.34 20.66
CA ALA A 112 -1.83 3.33 19.68
C ALA A 112 -0.30 3.36 19.57
N GLN A 113 0.40 3.34 20.72
CA GLN A 113 1.86 3.28 20.76
C GLN A 113 2.40 2.00 20.14
N GLU A 114 1.81 0.85 20.46
CA GLU A 114 2.26 -0.43 19.91
C GLU A 114 2.17 -0.44 18.39
N LEU A 115 1.07 0.06 17.82
CA LEU A 115 0.92 0.17 16.38
C LEU A 115 1.99 1.07 15.72
N LEU A 116 2.39 2.16 16.38
CA LEU A 116 3.47 3.02 15.88
C LEU A 116 4.84 2.35 16.01
N ARG A 117 5.10 1.60 17.09
CA ARG A 117 6.34 0.82 17.25
C ARG A 117 6.45 -0.30 16.22
N GLU A 118 5.34 -0.95 15.89
CA GLU A 118 5.27 -1.93 14.79
C GLU A 118 5.64 -1.28 13.45
N GLU A 119 5.16 -0.05 13.19
CA GLU A 119 5.47 0.70 11.96
C GLU A 119 6.95 1.12 11.89
N ILE A 120 7.56 1.52 13.02
CA ILE A 120 9.00 1.78 13.13
C ILE A 120 9.78 0.51 12.76
N ALA A 121 9.47 -0.61 13.40
CA ALA A 121 10.16 -1.88 13.16
C ALA A 121 9.98 -2.38 11.71
N TYR A 122 8.80 -2.15 11.12
CA TYR A 122 8.56 -2.45 9.71
C TYR A 122 9.43 -1.59 8.79
N SER A 123 9.42 -0.27 9.00
CA SER A 123 10.20 0.69 8.23
C SER A 123 11.70 0.40 8.30
N GLU A 124 12.22 0.02 9.47
CA GLU A 124 13.63 -0.38 9.64
C GLU A 124 14.01 -1.61 8.81
N ARG A 125 13.14 -2.63 8.78
CA ARG A 125 13.36 -3.82 7.94
C ARG A 125 13.41 -3.47 6.45
N GLU A 126 12.50 -2.61 6.00
CA GLU A 126 12.48 -2.19 4.59
C GLU A 126 13.68 -1.31 4.23
N ILE A 127 14.12 -0.41 5.13
CA ILE A 127 15.35 0.39 4.93
C ILE A 127 16.57 -0.52 4.74
N LEU A 128 16.73 -1.54 5.58
CA LEU A 128 17.82 -2.50 5.47
C LEU A 128 17.73 -3.30 4.15
N ALA A 129 16.56 -3.84 3.83
CA ALA A 129 16.35 -4.63 2.63
C ALA A 129 16.64 -3.84 1.34
N ILE A 130 16.22 -2.57 1.30
CA ILE A 130 16.50 -1.67 0.17
C ILE A 130 17.99 -1.28 0.14
N GLY A 131 18.63 -1.11 1.30
CA GLY A 131 20.07 -0.87 1.40
C GLY A 131 20.90 -1.99 0.75
N GLU A 132 20.62 -3.24 1.11
CA GLU A 132 21.27 -4.41 0.48
C GLU A 132 21.02 -4.50 -1.03
N GLU A 133 19.86 -4.03 -1.50
CA GLU A 133 19.54 -4.00 -2.93
C GLU A 133 20.36 -2.94 -3.67
N ILE A 134 20.51 -1.75 -3.08
CA ILE A 134 21.34 -0.68 -3.63
C ILE A 134 22.79 -1.16 -3.76
N GLU A 135 23.33 -1.83 -2.74
CA GLU A 135 24.68 -2.40 -2.78
C GLU A 135 24.82 -3.41 -3.94
N LYS A 136 23.87 -4.35 -4.07
CA LYS A 136 23.87 -5.33 -5.19
C LYS A 136 23.79 -4.66 -6.57
N ILE A 137 22.98 -3.60 -6.70
CA ILE A 137 22.88 -2.83 -7.94
C ILE A 137 24.23 -2.18 -8.28
N GLU A 138 24.90 -1.59 -7.28
CA GLU A 138 26.22 -0.96 -7.42
C GLU A 138 27.33 -1.96 -7.75
N GLU A 139 27.28 -3.18 -7.22
CA GLU A 139 28.22 -4.25 -7.54
C GLU A 139 28.03 -4.84 -8.95
N MET A 140 26.77 -5.00 -9.40
CA MET A 140 26.44 -5.67 -10.65
C MET A 140 26.52 -4.77 -11.89
N SER A 141 26.49 -3.45 -11.74
CA SER A 141 26.46 -2.50 -12.86
C SER A 141 27.63 -1.53 -12.78
N GLY A 142 28.47 -1.50 -13.83
CA GLY A 142 29.45 -0.41 -14.01
C GLY A 142 28.74 0.95 -14.07
N PRO A 143 29.45 2.06 -13.73
CA PRO A 143 28.86 3.35 -13.31
C PRO A 143 27.84 4.00 -14.27
N GLU A 144 27.78 3.58 -15.53
CA GLU A 144 26.88 4.14 -16.54
C GLU A 144 25.50 3.45 -16.62
N ASN A 145 25.37 2.21 -16.13
CA ASN A 145 24.10 1.43 -16.17
C ASN A 145 23.39 1.33 -14.80
N THR A 146 24.00 1.88 -13.75
CA THR A 146 23.60 1.78 -12.33
C THR A 146 22.57 2.85 -11.91
N ALA A 147 22.34 3.87 -12.73
CA ALA A 147 21.71 5.11 -12.26
C ALA A 147 20.21 4.97 -11.94
N PHE A 148 19.41 4.32 -12.79
CA PHE A 148 17.95 4.41 -12.69
C PHE A 148 17.33 3.53 -11.59
N GLY A 149 17.76 2.27 -11.50
CA GLY A 149 17.30 1.37 -10.43
C GLY A 149 17.70 1.88 -9.05
N ARG A 150 18.93 2.40 -8.92
CA ARG A 150 19.44 3.01 -7.70
C ARG A 150 18.66 4.28 -7.30
N ILE A 151 18.38 5.18 -8.25
CA ILE A 151 17.62 6.41 -7.96
C ILE A 151 16.22 6.07 -7.43
N ALA A 152 15.54 5.09 -8.04
CA ALA A 152 14.22 4.65 -7.58
C ALA A 152 14.28 3.97 -6.21
N ALA A 153 15.23 3.05 -6.00
CA ALA A 153 15.45 2.39 -4.71
C ALA A 153 15.75 3.40 -3.60
N GLU A 154 16.57 4.42 -3.89
CA GLU A 154 16.92 5.46 -2.94
C GLU A 154 15.71 6.34 -2.55
N LEU A 155 14.79 6.61 -3.48
CA LEU A 155 13.51 7.26 -3.15
C LEU A 155 12.70 6.40 -2.17
N GLY A 156 12.61 5.09 -2.41
CA GLY A 156 11.97 4.14 -1.50
C GLY A 156 12.59 4.13 -0.11
N ARG A 157 13.92 4.04 -0.04
CA ARG A 157 14.66 4.06 1.24
C ARG A 157 14.40 5.34 2.03
N ARG A 158 14.40 6.50 1.36
CA ARG A 158 14.10 7.79 1.98
C ARG A 158 12.65 7.91 2.43
N HIS A 159 11.72 7.31 1.69
CA HIS A 159 10.32 7.24 2.08
C HIS A 159 10.13 6.47 3.40
N PHE A 160 10.70 5.27 3.52
CA PHE A 160 10.64 4.50 4.77
C PHE A 160 11.38 5.17 5.92
N ALA A 161 12.52 5.84 5.66
CA ALA A 161 13.20 6.64 6.69
C ALA A 161 12.32 7.78 7.21
N ALA A 162 11.63 8.48 6.32
CA ALA A 162 10.70 9.55 6.71
C ALA A 162 9.52 9.00 7.53
N ILE A 163 8.98 7.82 7.19
CA ILE A 163 7.92 7.16 7.96
C ILE A 163 8.42 6.76 9.35
N ARG A 164 9.60 6.13 9.44
CA ARG A 164 10.24 5.76 10.72
C ARG A 164 10.41 6.99 11.62
N ASP A 165 10.99 8.06 11.09
CA ASP A 165 11.27 9.28 11.87
C ASP A 165 9.97 9.94 12.34
N TRP A 166 8.96 9.98 11.47
CA TRP A 166 7.63 10.45 11.82
C TRP A 166 6.97 9.58 12.90
N ALA A 167 7.04 8.25 12.80
CA ALA A 167 6.42 7.35 13.76
C ALA A 167 7.10 7.43 15.14
N ALA A 168 8.43 7.58 15.18
CA ALA A 168 9.18 7.82 16.40
C ALA A 168 8.73 9.12 17.09
N TRP A 169 8.67 10.22 16.33
CA TRP A 169 8.14 11.50 16.83
C TRP A 169 6.70 11.35 17.34
N ALA A 170 5.84 10.60 16.63
CA ALA A 170 4.45 10.41 17.03
C ALA A 170 4.30 9.63 18.35
N VAL A 171 5.18 8.65 18.63
CA VAL A 171 5.21 7.96 19.92
C VAL A 171 5.51 8.94 21.05
N GLU A 172 6.49 9.83 20.88
CA GLU A 172 6.83 10.87 21.87
C GLU A 172 5.63 11.78 22.15
N GLN A 173 4.88 12.17 21.11
CA GLN A 173 3.68 13.01 21.30
C GLN A 173 2.56 12.31 22.07
N LEU A 174 2.45 10.97 21.98
CA LEU A 174 1.46 10.20 22.73
C LEU A 174 1.88 9.97 24.19
N ASP A 175 3.18 9.91 24.48
CA ASP A 175 3.69 9.85 25.86
C ASP A 175 3.35 11.12 26.66
N ASP A 176 3.27 12.26 25.98
CA ASP A 176 2.94 13.56 26.59
C ASP A 176 1.43 13.79 26.82
N LEU A 177 0.55 12.86 26.39
CA LEU A 177 -0.89 13.02 26.55
C LEU A 177 -1.37 12.67 27.99
N PRO A 178 -2.11 13.58 28.67
CA PRO A 178 -2.68 13.29 29.98
C PRO A 178 -3.70 12.14 29.89
N GLY A 179 -3.37 10.99 30.49
CA GLY A 179 -4.26 9.82 30.54
C GLY A 179 -3.61 8.48 30.16
N ALA A 180 -2.44 8.49 29.51
CA ALA A 180 -1.71 7.26 29.15
C ALA A 180 -1.29 6.41 30.37
N GLY A 181 -1.10 7.05 31.54
CA GLY A 181 -0.79 6.37 32.80
C GLY A 181 -2.01 5.94 33.64
N ALA A 182 -3.24 6.30 33.28
CA ALA A 182 -4.42 6.09 34.12
C ALA A 182 -5.19 4.78 33.83
N GLY A 183 -4.95 4.14 32.68
CA GLY A 183 -5.65 2.92 32.25
C GLY A 183 -5.06 1.59 32.73
N ALA A 184 -3.82 1.58 33.26
CA ALA A 184 -3.13 0.34 33.64
C ALA A 184 -3.48 -0.18 35.05
N GLY A 185 -4.34 0.51 35.82
CA GLY A 185 -4.61 0.20 37.23
C GLY A 185 -6.05 -0.20 37.60
N ALA A 186 -7.01 -0.15 36.67
CA ALA A 186 -8.44 -0.30 37.00
C ALA A 186 -9.06 -1.60 36.45
N GLY A 187 -8.36 -2.72 36.60
CA GLY A 187 -8.80 -4.03 36.09
C GLY A 187 -8.42 -5.24 36.94
N ALA A 188 -8.30 -5.10 38.26
CA ALA A 188 -8.16 -6.24 39.17
C ALA A 188 -8.59 -5.88 40.60
N GLY A 189 -9.90 -5.95 40.90
CA GLY A 189 -10.36 -5.73 42.28
C GLY A 189 -11.85 -5.63 42.48
N ALA A 190 -12.60 -6.70 42.23
CA ALA A 190 -13.88 -7.07 42.88
C ALA A 190 -14.47 -8.26 42.12
N GLY A 191 -14.79 -9.42 42.69
CA GLY A 191 -14.71 -9.90 44.06
C GLY A 191 -14.90 -11.42 44.03
N ALA A 192 -14.26 -12.10 44.96
CA ALA A 192 -14.50 -13.51 45.23
C ALA A 192 -15.78 -13.68 46.08
N ASP A 193 -16.50 -14.75 45.75
CA ASP A 193 -17.29 -15.60 46.65
C ASP A 193 -18.69 -15.13 47.08
N ARG A 194 -19.70 -15.83 46.54
CA ARG A 194 -20.61 -16.68 47.33
C ARG A 194 -21.38 -17.64 46.41
N GLY A 195 -21.25 -18.94 46.68
CA GLY A 195 -22.05 -20.00 46.06
C GLY A 195 -23.50 -20.05 46.56
N GLY A 196 -24.32 -20.82 45.85
CA GLY A 196 -25.65 -21.25 46.30
C GLY A 196 -26.60 -21.49 45.14
N GLY A 197 -27.01 -22.75 44.93
CA GLY A 197 -27.80 -23.20 43.78
C GLY A 197 -29.27 -22.78 43.78
N GLY A 198 -29.96 -23.06 42.68
CA GLY A 198 -31.40 -22.86 42.57
C GLY A 198 -31.92 -22.91 41.14
N THR A 199 -32.36 -24.11 40.74
CA THR A 199 -33.24 -24.38 39.58
C THR A 199 -34.55 -23.60 39.67
N GLY A 200 -35.06 -23.08 38.54
CA GLY A 200 -36.42 -22.54 38.47
C GLY A 200 -36.78 -21.93 37.12
N ALA A 201 -37.69 -22.58 36.42
CA ALA A 201 -38.29 -22.14 35.15
C ALA A 201 -39.27 -20.96 35.33
N GLY A 202 -39.55 -20.25 34.23
CA GLY A 202 -40.86 -19.61 34.04
C GLY A 202 -40.86 -18.16 33.54
N GLY A 203 -41.29 -17.99 32.28
CA GLY A 203 -42.40 -17.09 31.97
C GLY A 203 -42.10 -15.66 31.50
N ALA A 204 -42.60 -15.37 30.29
CA ALA A 204 -43.27 -14.13 29.84
C ALA A 204 -42.64 -12.77 30.25
N GLY A 205 -42.21 -11.92 29.33
CA GLY A 205 -42.97 -11.42 28.19
C GLY A 205 -43.39 -9.98 28.50
N LEU A 206 -42.96 -9.02 27.67
CA LEU A 206 -43.64 -7.73 27.47
C LEU A 206 -42.96 -7.00 26.31
N ALA A 207 -43.57 -7.15 25.14
CA ALA A 207 -43.51 -6.16 24.08
C ALA A 207 -44.49 -5.03 24.44
N VAL A 208 -44.05 -3.78 24.29
CA VAL A 208 -44.95 -2.65 24.05
C VAL A 208 -44.38 -1.86 22.89
N ASP A 209 -45.27 -1.70 21.93
CA ASP A 209 -45.21 -1.03 20.65
C ASP A 209 -45.46 0.48 20.79
N SER A 210 -45.29 1.17 19.66
CA SER A 210 -46.09 2.31 19.17
C SER A 210 -45.51 3.73 19.27
N GLY A 211 -45.35 4.33 18.08
CA GLY A 211 -45.62 5.77 17.82
C GLY A 211 -44.42 6.56 17.28
N VAL A 212 -44.15 6.67 15.97
CA VAL A 212 -44.84 7.48 14.93
C VAL A 212 -44.76 9.01 15.15
N GLY A 213 -44.17 9.73 14.17
CA GLY A 213 -44.76 10.99 13.69
C GLY A 213 -43.83 12.15 13.30
N GLY A 214 -43.87 12.53 12.01
CA GLY A 214 -43.67 13.90 11.50
C GLY A 214 -42.26 14.24 11.01
N SER A 215 -41.91 14.36 9.72
CA SER A 215 -42.48 15.07 8.55
C SER A 215 -42.27 16.60 8.56
N GLY A 216 -41.60 17.10 7.50
CA GLY A 216 -41.56 18.50 7.07
C GLY A 216 -40.17 19.13 7.22
N GLY A 217 -39.54 19.77 6.24
CA GLY A 217 -40.04 20.26 4.97
C GLY A 217 -38.89 20.65 4.03
N MET A 218 -39.30 20.74 2.78
CA MET A 218 -38.60 20.99 1.53
C MET A 218 -38.31 22.48 1.34
N GLU A 219 -37.09 22.87 0.95
CA GLU A 219 -36.89 24.12 0.20
C GLU A 219 -35.71 24.02 -0.78
N ARG A 220 -35.95 24.60 -1.96
CA ARG A 220 -35.20 24.42 -3.22
C ARG A 220 -34.36 25.66 -3.54
N ALA A 221 -33.40 25.40 -4.43
CA ALA A 221 -32.97 26.22 -5.57
C ALA A 221 -31.92 27.32 -5.35
N GLY A 222 -30.97 27.37 -6.30
CA GLY A 222 -30.19 28.58 -6.59
C GLY A 222 -28.79 28.35 -7.18
N GLN A 223 -28.66 27.70 -8.34
CA GLN A 223 -27.53 27.97 -9.24
C GLN A 223 -27.78 29.26 -10.02
N PRO A 224 -26.72 29.98 -10.41
CA PRO A 224 -26.58 30.30 -11.83
C PRO A 224 -25.15 30.11 -12.35
N GLY A 225 -25.05 29.75 -13.63
CA GLY A 225 -23.80 29.74 -14.39
C GLY A 225 -23.51 31.07 -15.11
N ARG A 226 -22.27 31.21 -15.58
CA ARG A 226 -21.73 32.03 -16.69
C ARG A 226 -20.37 31.37 -17.02
N ALA A 227 -20.01 30.89 -18.22
CA ALA A 227 -20.03 31.47 -19.56
C ALA A 227 -19.25 32.80 -19.62
N GLU A 228 -17.94 32.69 -19.87
CA GLU A 228 -17.18 33.33 -20.97
C GLU A 228 -15.94 32.48 -21.28
#